data_AF-A0A5P8NXX8-F1
#
_entry.id   AF-A0A5P8NXX8-F1
#
_cell.length_a   1.000
_cell.length_b   1.000
_cell.length_c   1.000
_cell.angle_alpha   90.00
_cell.angle_beta   90.00
_cell.angle_gamma   90.00
#
_symmetry.space_group_name_H-M   'P 1'
#
loop_
_entity.id
_entity.type
_entity.pdbx_description
1 polymer ?
#
loop_
_entity_poly.entity_id
_entity_poly.type
_entity_poly.pdbx_seq_one_letter_code
_entity_poly.pdbx_strand_id
1 'polypeptide(L)'
;MFNLKKSREEKAVIINDSKEKLELDYPVNWKYKLISLSKEQIQKAIHDVILEREHKLEHSNESKTGKYVSMNLELLVHNEDDRNFIYEALKAHQHIKMVL
;
A
#
# COMPACT_ATOMS: atom_id res chain seq x y z
N MET A 1 -27.11 -53.29 2.97
CA MET A 1 -27.42 -52.18 3.90
C MET A 1 -26.19 -51.93 4.76
N PHE A 2 -25.76 -50.66 4.86
CA PHE A 2 -24.87 -50.03 5.86
C PHE A 2 -23.41 -50.54 6.00
N ASN A 3 -22.43 -49.80 5.49
CA ASN A 3 -21.73 -48.62 6.04
C ASN A 3 -20.64 -48.97 7.08
N LEU A 4 -19.38 -49.02 6.62
CA LEU A 4 -18.20 -48.95 7.47
C LEU A 4 -17.78 -47.49 7.59
N LYS A 5 -18.05 -46.88 8.74
CA LYS A 5 -17.61 -45.52 9.07
C LYS A 5 -16.16 -45.51 9.53
N LYS A 6 -15.51 -44.42 9.12
CA LYS A 6 -14.41 -43.68 9.76
C LYS A 6 -13.00 -44.24 9.60
N SER A 7 -12.25 -43.56 8.74
CA SER A 7 -10.79 -43.46 8.82
C SER A 7 -10.39 -41.98 8.83
N ARG A 8 -9.49 -41.67 9.76
CA ARG A 8 -8.41 -40.68 9.73
C ARG A 8 -8.74 -39.19 9.88
N GLU A 9 -8.50 -38.75 11.11
CA GLU A 9 -7.62 -37.64 11.53
C GLU A 9 -7.31 -36.51 10.55
N GLU A 10 -7.52 -35.32 11.09
CA GLU A 10 -7.39 -33.99 10.52
C GLU A 10 -5.95 -33.63 10.14
N LYS A 11 -5.83 -32.99 8.98
CA LYS A 11 -4.96 -31.81 8.85
C LYS A 11 -5.76 -30.73 8.15
N ALA A 12 -6.12 -29.68 8.89
CA ALA A 12 -6.61 -28.45 8.30
C ALA A 12 -5.46 -27.81 7.52
N VAL A 13 -5.48 -27.96 6.20
CA VAL A 13 -4.66 -27.16 5.29
C VAL A 13 -5.59 -26.09 4.74
N ILE A 14 -5.46 -24.86 5.22
CA ILE A 14 -6.04 -23.71 4.53
C ILE A 14 -5.01 -23.31 3.48
N ILE A 15 -5.16 -23.85 2.26
CA ILE A 15 -4.50 -23.31 1.07
C ILE A 15 -5.52 -22.39 0.40
N ASN A 16 -5.38 -21.08 0.58
CA ASN A 16 -5.94 -20.15 -0.41
C ASN A 16 -4.89 -20.01 -1.51
N ASP A 17 -4.92 -20.92 -2.49
CA ASP A 17 -4.08 -20.90 -3.70
C ASP A 17 -4.78 -20.19 -4.88
N SER A 18 -5.51 -19.12 -4.58
CA SER A 18 -6.03 -18.24 -5.64
C SER A 18 -4.91 -17.31 -6.08
N LYS A 19 -4.00 -17.78 -6.93
CA LYS A 19 -3.06 -16.94 -7.71
C LYS A 19 -3.80 -16.19 -8.83
N GLU A 20 -4.97 -15.65 -8.55
CA GLU A 20 -5.58 -14.67 -9.44
C GLU A 20 -4.79 -13.38 -9.24
N LYS A 21 -3.79 -13.16 -10.09
CA LYS A 21 -3.11 -11.88 -10.17
C LYS A 21 -4.19 -10.86 -10.50
N LEU A 22 -4.42 -9.91 -9.60
CA LEU A 22 -5.35 -8.81 -9.83
C LEU A 22 -4.86 -8.07 -11.08
N GLU A 23 -5.55 -8.27 -12.21
CA GLU A 23 -5.28 -7.53 -13.44
C GLU A 23 -5.83 -6.11 -13.26
N LEU A 24 -4.92 -5.14 -13.33
CA LEU A 24 -5.26 -3.73 -13.27
C LEU A 24 -5.12 -3.14 -14.68
N ASP A 25 -6.12 -2.39 -15.10
CA ASP A 25 -6.05 -1.57 -16.30
C ASP A 25 -5.19 -0.34 -16.01
N TYR A 26 -4.06 -0.23 -16.71
CA TYR A 26 -3.16 0.91 -16.62
C TYR A 26 -3.31 1.83 -17.84
N PRO A 27 -3.07 3.15 -17.69
CA PRO A 27 -2.69 3.82 -16.45
C PRO A 27 -3.88 4.03 -15.51
N VAL A 28 -3.62 4.10 -14.20
CA VAL A 28 -4.67 4.24 -13.19
C VAL A 28 -4.25 5.24 -12.11
N ASN A 29 -5.19 6.00 -11.56
CA ASN A 29 -4.93 6.80 -10.37
C ASN A 29 -4.78 5.88 -9.17
N TRP A 30 -3.59 5.85 -8.60
CA TRP A 30 -3.25 5.05 -7.43
C TRP A 30 -3.12 5.95 -6.20
N LYS A 31 -3.54 5.42 -5.04
CA LYS A 31 -3.52 6.14 -3.77
C LYS A 31 -2.59 5.45 -2.79
N TYR A 32 -1.63 6.20 -2.27
CA TYR A 32 -0.78 5.81 -1.16
C TYR A 32 -1.16 6.62 0.07
N LYS A 33 -1.21 5.98 1.23
CA LYS A 33 -1.29 6.70 2.50
C LYS A 33 0.10 6.80 3.11
N LEU A 34 0.55 8.04 3.31
CA LEU A 34 1.87 8.37 3.83
C LEU A 34 1.75 8.82 5.27
N ILE A 35 2.57 8.27 6.15
CA ILE A 35 2.62 8.64 7.56
C ILE A 35 4.00 9.21 7.88
N SER A 36 4.04 10.40 8.48
CA SER A 36 5.26 11.10 8.87
C SER A 36 5.07 11.88 10.18
N LEU A 37 6.12 12.55 10.65
CA LEU A 37 6.09 13.45 11.79
C LEU A 37 5.46 14.82 11.46
N SER A 38 5.50 15.24 10.19
CA SER A 38 4.86 16.49 9.75
C SER A 38 4.46 16.47 8.28
N LYS A 39 3.63 17.43 7.86
CA LYS A 39 3.21 17.59 6.45
C LYS A 39 4.38 17.98 5.55
N GLU A 40 5.28 18.84 6.02
CA GLU A 40 6.43 19.34 5.26
C GLU A 40 7.39 18.18 4.93
N GLN A 41 7.55 17.24 5.87
CA GLN A 41 8.32 16.01 5.66
C GLN A 41 7.71 15.12 4.57
N ILE A 42 6.38 15.02 4.50
CA ILE A 42 5.67 14.30 3.43
C ILE A 42 5.88 15.02 2.09
N GLN A 43 5.71 16.34 2.04
CA GLN A 43 5.90 17.12 0.80
C GLN A 43 7.33 16.98 0.26
N LYS A 44 8.34 17.02 1.15
CA LYS A 44 9.73 16.80 0.75
C LYS A 44 9.95 15.39 0.20
N ALA A 45 9.44 14.36 0.88
CA ALA A 45 9.55 12.99 0.41
C ALA A 45 8.90 12.77 -0.98
N ILE A 46 7.74 13.38 -1.20
CA ILE A 46 7.05 13.35 -2.49
C ILE A 46 7.92 14.01 -3.56
N HIS A 47 8.38 15.24 -3.32
CA HIS A 47 9.25 15.94 -4.26
C HIS A 47 10.52 15.14 -4.59
N ASP A 48 11.18 14.55 -3.59
CA ASP A 48 12.42 13.80 -3.82
C ASP A 48 12.19 12.48 -4.60
N VAL A 49 11.00 11.87 -4.51
CA VAL A 49 10.67 10.60 -5.17
C VAL A 49 10.04 10.78 -6.55
N ILE A 50 9.08 11.69 -6.70
CA ILE A 50 8.31 11.87 -7.94
C ILE A 50 8.56 13.22 -8.64
N LEU A 51 9.44 14.07 -8.08
CA LEU A 51 9.79 15.38 -8.61
C LEU A 51 8.53 16.23 -8.85
N GLU A 52 8.30 16.62 -10.10
CA GLU A 52 7.20 17.50 -10.53
C GLU A 52 6.01 16.72 -11.12
N ARG A 53 5.97 15.39 -10.98
CA ARG A 53 4.86 14.58 -11.49
C ARG A 53 3.54 15.05 -10.88
N GLU A 54 2.53 15.24 -11.72
CA GLU A 54 1.21 15.67 -11.29
C GLU A 54 0.64 14.69 -10.25
N HIS A 55 0.20 15.24 -9.12
CA HIS A 55 -0.33 14.48 -8.00
C HIS A 55 -1.26 15.34 -7.16
N LYS A 56 -2.10 14.67 -6.38
CA LYS A 56 -2.97 15.26 -5.37
C LYS A 56 -2.53 14.80 -3.99
N LEU A 57 -2.45 15.74 -3.05
CA LEU A 57 -2.08 15.46 -1.67
C LEU A 57 -3.16 15.99 -0.72
N GLU A 58 -3.82 15.08 -0.01
CA GLU A 58 -4.90 15.42 0.93
C GLU A 58 -4.57 14.99 2.35
N HIS A 59 -4.92 15.82 3.33
CA HIS A 59 -4.83 15.41 4.73
C HIS A 59 -5.78 14.24 4.99
N SER A 60 -5.31 13.20 5.69
CA SER A 60 -6.15 12.06 6.07
C SER A 60 -6.50 12.07 7.55
N ASN A 61 -5.50 12.14 8.42
CA ASN A 61 -5.69 12.08 9.87
C ASN A 61 -4.43 12.52 10.62
N GLU A 62 -4.59 12.89 11.88
CA GLU A 62 -3.52 13.03 12.86
C GLU A 62 -3.60 11.90 13.90
N SER A 63 -2.45 11.46 14.39
CA SER A 63 -2.43 10.51 15.51
C SER A 63 -3.06 11.14 16.76
N LYS A 64 -3.57 10.32 17.69
CA LYS A 64 -4.21 10.79 18.92
C LYS A 64 -3.37 11.77 19.75
N THR A 65 -2.04 11.68 19.67
CA THR A 65 -1.10 12.54 20.41
C THR A 65 -0.52 13.67 19.56
N GLY A 66 -0.96 13.83 18.31
CA GLY A 66 -0.39 14.80 17.35
C GLY A 66 1.03 14.47 16.86
N LYS A 67 1.62 13.35 17.30
CA LYS A 67 2.99 12.95 16.93
C LYS A 67 3.15 12.65 15.43
N TYR A 68 2.12 12.10 14.80
CA TYR A 68 2.15 11.73 13.40
C TYR A 68 1.02 12.38 12.62
N VAL A 69 1.33 12.74 11.38
CA VAL A 69 0.40 13.20 10.36
C VAL A 69 0.34 12.13 9.28
N SER A 70 -0.87 11.86 8.79
CA SER A 70 -1.11 10.99 7.64
C SER A 70 -1.77 11.76 6.51
N MET A 71 -1.31 11.53 5.29
CA MET A 71 -1.83 12.16 4.08
C MET A 71 -2.02 11.11 2.98
N ASN A 72 -3.01 11.33 2.13
CA ASN A 72 -3.24 10.51 0.94
C ASN A 72 -2.56 11.20 -0.25
N LEU A 73 -1.57 10.53 -0.82
CA LEU A 73 -0.97 10.87 -2.11
C LEU A 73 -1.69 10.10 -3.20
N GLU A 74 -2.29 10.80 -4.14
CA GLU A 74 -2.94 10.21 -5.32
C GLU A 74 -2.25 10.70 -6.59
N LEU A 75 -1.87 9.77 -7.47
CA LEU A 75 -1.23 10.08 -8.75
C LEU A 75 -1.48 8.96 -9.76
N LEU A 76 -1.45 9.33 -11.05
CA LEU A 76 -1.55 8.38 -12.15
C LEU A 76 -0.30 7.49 -12.15
N VAL A 77 -0.43 6.16 -12.17
CA VAL A 77 0.67 5.18 -12.36
C VAL A 77 0.51 4.46 -13.69
N HIS A 78 1.61 4.19 -14.39
CA HIS A 78 1.57 3.70 -15.78
C HIS A 78 1.64 2.18 -15.91
N ASN A 79 2.14 1.49 -14.89
CA ASN A 79 2.22 0.04 -14.82
C ASN A 79 2.53 -0.41 -13.38
N GLU A 80 2.63 -1.72 -13.18
CA GLU A 80 2.95 -2.33 -11.88
C GLU A 80 4.35 -1.94 -11.38
N ASP A 81 5.35 -1.85 -12.26
CA ASP A 81 6.73 -1.50 -11.88
C ASP A 81 6.84 -0.04 -11.42
N ASP A 82 6.17 0.89 -12.09
CA ASP A 82 6.06 2.31 -11.70
C ASP A 82 5.39 2.44 -10.33
N ARG A 83 4.29 1.72 -10.12
CA ARG A 83 3.61 1.66 -8.81
C ARG A 83 4.56 1.13 -7.72
N ASN A 84 5.22 0.01 -7.97
CA ASN A 84 6.10 -0.64 -6.99
C ASN A 84 7.35 0.21 -6.71
N PHE A 85 7.90 0.87 -7.72
CA PHE A 85 9.02 1.79 -7.59
C PHE A 85 8.67 2.96 -6.66
N ILE A 86 7.54 3.64 -6.90
CA ILE A 86 7.09 4.76 -6.06
C ILE A 86 6.86 4.29 -4.62
N TYR A 87 6.22 3.14 -4.43
CA TYR A 87 5.98 2.57 -3.11
C TYR A 87 7.29 2.33 -2.34
N GLU A 88 8.24 1.62 -2.95
CA GLU A 88 9.51 1.28 -2.29
C GLU A 88 10.37 2.53 -2.05
N ALA A 89 10.40 3.48 -3.00
CA ALA A 89 11.13 4.74 -2.84
C ALA A 89 10.55 5.60 -1.70
N LEU A 90 9.22 5.74 -1.61
CA LEU A 90 8.56 6.45 -0.51
C LEU A 90 8.80 5.75 0.83
N LYS A 91 8.72 4.41 0.85
CA LYS A 91 8.93 3.61 2.05
C LYS A 91 10.38 3.67 2.56
N ALA A 92 11.35 3.76 1.67
CA ALA A 92 12.77 3.90 2.01
C ALA A 92 13.16 5.34 2.42
N HIS A 93 12.32 6.33 2.12
CA HIS A 93 12.64 7.73 2.37
C HIS A 93 12.69 8.06 3.87
N GLN A 94 13.78 8.69 4.33
CA GLN A 94 14.06 8.94 5.76
C GLN A 94 12.94 9.69 6.53
N HIS A 95 12.17 10.51 5.82
CA HIS A 95 11.08 11.31 6.39
C HIS A 95 9.73 10.58 6.43
N ILE A 96 9.60 9.44 5.75
CA ILE A 96 8.39 8.62 5.79
C ILE A 96 8.57 7.54 6.86
N LYS A 97 7.55 7.38 7.72
CA LYS A 97 7.53 6.34 8.75
C LYS A 97 6.80 5.09 8.28
N MET A 98 5.82 5.25 7.40
CA MET A 98 5.05 4.14 6.85
C MET A 98 4.34 4.58 5.55
N VAL A 99 4.19 3.62 4.64
CA VAL A 99 3.36 3.70 3.43
C VAL A 99 2.32 2.58 3.50
N LEU A 100 1.05 2.92 3.32
CA LEU A 100 -0.10 2.01 3.31
C LEU A 100 -0.89 2.10 2.01
#